data_AF-A0A349G7S2-F1
#
_entry.id   AF-A0A349G7S2-F1
#
_cell.length_a   1.000
_cell.length_b   1.000
_cell.length_c   1.000
_cell.angle_alpha   90.00
_cell.angle_beta   90.00
_cell.angle_gamma   90.00
#
_symmetry.space_group_name_H-M   'P 1'
#
loop_
_entity.id
_entity.type
_entity.pdbx_description
1 polymer ?
#
loop_
_entity_poly.entity_id
_entity_poly.type
_entity_poly.pdbx_seq_one_letter_code
_entity_poly.pdbx_strand_id
1 'polypeptide(L)'
;MSIEQTKLLFWHLVGTGSFNIVDYFLTLDFLEKGFEEANPIMASMIGTYAFPLVKLLLVPLLLIAIWQNRDRLRVVATKFSWIPFLCYFILMIYYRCLLVGQY
;
A
#
# COMPACT_ATOMS: atom_id res chain seq x y z
N MET A 1 -12.55 -13.17 -16.42
CA MET A 1 -12.15 -11.76 -16.61
C MET A 1 -11.62 -11.58 -18.03
N SER A 2 -11.60 -10.40 -18.66
CA SER A 2 -10.82 -10.29 -19.91
C SER A 2 -9.33 -10.45 -19.59
N ILE A 3 -8.52 -10.90 -20.58
CA ILE A 3 -7.07 -11.05 -20.40
C ILE A 3 -6.46 -9.72 -19.96
N GLU A 4 -6.87 -8.62 -20.59
CA GLU A 4 -6.39 -7.27 -20.27
C GLU A 4 -6.77 -6.83 -18.85
N GLN A 5 -8.01 -7.07 -18.42
CA GLN A 5 -8.44 -6.79 -17.04
C GLN A 5 -7.63 -7.59 -16.01
N THR A 6 -7.20 -8.81 -16.36
CA THR A 6 -6.39 -9.67 -15.49
C THR A 6 -4.98 -9.15 -15.33
N LYS A 7 -4.36 -8.73 -16.43
CA LYS A 7 -3.05 -8.08 -16.42
C LYS A 7 -3.10 -6.77 -15.62
N LEU A 8 -4.13 -5.96 -15.83
CA LEU A 8 -4.30 -4.70 -15.11
C LEU A 8 -4.45 -4.93 -13.60
N LEU A 9 -5.32 -5.86 -13.20
CA LEU A 9 -5.48 -6.20 -11.78
C LEU A 9 -4.16 -6.69 -11.18
N PHE A 10 -3.44 -7.57 -11.88
CA PHE A 10 -2.13 -8.06 -11.43
C PHE A 10 -1.18 -6.89 -11.14
N TRP A 11 -1.05 -5.96 -12.08
CA TRP A 11 -0.16 -4.81 -11.92
C TRP A 11 -0.60 -3.86 -10.81
N HIS A 12 -1.90 -3.63 -10.60
CA HIS A 12 -2.34 -2.83 -9.45
C HIS A 12 -2.03 -3.53 -8.13
N LEU A 13 -2.22 -4.84 -8.01
CA LEU A 13 -1.93 -5.55 -6.77
C LEU A 13 -0.43 -5.56 -6.49
N VAL A 14 0.41 -5.84 -7.48
CA VAL A 14 1.88 -5.78 -7.36
C VAL A 14 2.34 -4.37 -7.01
N GLY A 15 1.83 -3.36 -7.71
CA GLY A 15 2.15 -1.96 -7.44
C GLY A 15 1.72 -1.52 -6.04
N THR A 16 0.48 -1.85 -5.63
CA THR A 16 -0.04 -1.57 -4.29
C THR A 16 0.81 -2.24 -3.22
N GLY A 17 1.17 -3.51 -3.40
CA GLY A 17 2.03 -4.23 -2.46
C GLY A 17 3.42 -3.61 -2.35
N SER A 18 4.00 -3.22 -3.49
CA SER A 18 5.32 -2.56 -3.53
C SER A 18 5.27 -1.21 -2.83
N PHE A 19 4.26 -0.38 -3.10
CA PHE A 19 4.13 0.92 -2.45
C PHE A 19 3.84 0.79 -0.95
N ASN A 20 3.07 -0.21 -0.52
CA ASN A 20 2.85 -0.46 0.89
C ASN A 20 4.14 -0.87 1.65
N ILE A 21 5.06 -1.58 0.99
CA ILE A 21 6.39 -1.88 1.55
C ILE A 21 7.23 -0.60 1.64
N VAL A 22 7.25 0.23 0.58
CA VAL A 22 7.97 1.51 0.60
C VAL A 22 7.42 2.43 1.68
N ASP A 23 6.10 2.51 1.80
CA ASP A 23 5.38 3.26 2.83
C ASP A 23 5.71 2.79 4.24
N TYR A 24 5.97 1.49 4.46
CA TYR A 24 6.49 1.01 5.75
C TYR A 24 7.84 1.65 6.09
N PHE A 25 8.81 1.60 5.16
CA PHE A 25 10.14 2.17 5.39
C PHE A 25 10.10 3.69 5.53
N LEU A 26 9.27 4.38 4.74
CA LEU A 26 9.08 5.82 4.84
C LEU A 26 8.45 6.20 6.18
N THR A 27 7.44 5.48 6.68
CA THR A 27 6.92 5.75 8.03
C THR A 27 8.04 5.67 9.07
N LEU A 28 8.92 4.66 9.02
CA LEU A 28 10.03 4.55 9.98
C LEU A 28 11.01 5.72 9.89
N ASP A 29 11.43 6.11 8.68
CA ASP A 29 12.32 7.26 8.46
C ASP A 29 11.70 8.58 8.96
N PHE A 30 10.40 8.77 8.77
CA PHE A 30 9.70 9.95 9.26
C PHE A 30 9.53 9.96 10.79
N LEU A 31 9.26 8.81 11.40
CA LEU A 31 9.22 8.67 12.86
C LEU A 31 10.58 8.99 13.48
N GLU A 32 11.68 8.54 12.86
CA GLU A 32 13.05 8.88 13.31
C GLU A 32 13.34 10.39 13.23
N LYS A 33 12.70 11.10 12.29
CA LYS A 33 12.76 12.56 12.15
C LYS A 33 11.82 13.31 13.10
N GLY A 34 11.07 12.60 13.95
CA GLY A 34 10.16 13.18 14.93
C GLY A 34 8.77 13.53 14.39
N PHE A 35 8.41 13.06 13.19
CA PHE A 35 7.04 13.15 12.70
C PHE A 35 6.15 12.08 13.35
N GLU A 36 4.84 12.24 13.21
CA GLU A 36 3.85 11.29 13.71
C GLU A 36 3.11 10.61 12.54
N GLU A 37 2.68 9.37 12.76
CA GLU A 37 1.86 8.62 11.80
C GLU A 37 0.44 9.21 11.76
N ALA A 38 0.02 9.71 10.60
CA ALA A 38 -1.25 10.41 10.44
C ALA A 38 -2.46 9.47 10.48
N ASN A 39 -2.29 8.18 10.16
CA ASN A 39 -3.37 7.21 10.24
C ASN A 39 -3.58 6.79 11.71
N PRO A 40 -4.70 7.14 12.38
CA PRO A 40 -4.88 6.89 13.82
C PRO A 40 -4.86 5.40 14.18
N ILE A 41 -5.27 4.52 13.26
CA ILE A 41 -5.22 3.07 13.46
C ILE A 41 -3.75 2.61 13.45
N MET A 42 -2.97 3.06 12.45
CA MET A 42 -1.56 2.69 12.36
C MET A 42 -0.72 3.34 13.46
N ALA A 43 -1.05 4.58 13.85
CA ALA A 43 -0.45 5.32 14.95
C ALA A 43 -0.50 4.51 16.26
N SER A 44 -1.64 3.87 16.54
CA SER A 44 -1.82 3.02 17.74
C SER A 44 -0.91 1.77 17.74
N MET A 45 -0.36 1.39 16.58
CA MET A 45 0.50 0.23 16.43
C MET A 45 1.99 0.59 16.40
N ILE A 46 2.34 1.88 16.29
CA ILE A 46 3.74 2.34 16.28
C ILE A 46 4.47 1.88 17.54
N GLY A 47 5.70 1.40 17.39
CA GLY A 47 6.50 0.84 18.48
C GLY A 47 6.12 -0.58 18.91
N THR A 48 5.13 -1.20 18.26
CA THR A 48 4.71 -2.59 18.53
C THR A 48 5.04 -3.50 17.35
N TYR A 49 5.06 -4.83 17.60
CA TYR A 49 5.18 -5.83 16.54
C TYR A 49 3.99 -5.83 15.55
N ALA A 50 2.86 -5.21 15.91
CA ALA A 50 1.68 -5.17 15.04
C ALA A 50 1.91 -4.34 13.77
N PHE A 51 2.67 -3.24 13.87
CA PHE A 51 2.94 -2.35 12.73
C PHE A 51 3.62 -3.08 11.54
N PRO A 52 4.80 -3.73 11.72
CA PRO A 52 5.42 -4.49 10.65
C PRO A 52 4.58 -5.71 10.22
N LEU A 53 3.87 -6.38 11.14
CA LEU A 53 2.99 -7.50 10.79
C LEU A 53 1.87 -7.07 9.84
N VAL A 54 1.25 -5.91 10.09
CA VAL A 54 0.18 -5.40 9.22
C VAL A 54 0.74 -5.04 7.84
N LYS A 55 1.79 -4.20 7.77
CA LYS A 55 2.32 -3.73 6.49
C LYS A 55 3.04 -4.83 5.71
N LEU A 56 3.87 -5.67 6.33
CA LEU A 56 4.74 -6.63 5.61
C LEU A 56 4.15 -8.03 5.46
N LEU A 57 3.10 -8.38 6.22
CA LEU A 57 2.47 -9.69 6.14
C LEU A 57 0.99 -9.60 5.79
N LEU A 58 0.19 -8.92 6.61
CA LEU A 58 -1.27 -8.91 6.45
C LEU A 58 -1.70 -8.30 5.11
N VAL A 59 -1.19 -7.11 4.76
CA VAL A 59 -1.53 -6.43 3.49
C VAL A 59 -1.11 -7.28 2.28
N PRO A 60 0.14 -7.79 2.18
CA PRO A 60 0.52 -8.72 1.09
C PRO A 60 -0.37 -9.96 1.01
N LEU A 61 -0.72 -10.58 2.14
CA LEU A 61 -1.62 -11.74 2.16
C LEU A 61 -3.03 -11.39 1.65
N LEU A 62 -3.56 -10.22 2.00
CA LEU A 62 -4.84 -9.73 1.47
C LEU A 62 -4.77 -9.53 -0.05
N LEU A 63 -3.69 -8.96 -0.56
CA LEU A 63 -3.49 -8.78 -2.01
C LEU A 63 -3.40 -10.13 -2.74
N ILE A 64 -2.69 -11.11 -2.16
CA ILE A 64 -2.64 -12.49 -2.67
C ILE A 64 -4.04 -13.13 -2.65
N ALA A 65 -4.80 -12.96 -1.57
CA ALA A 65 -6.15 -13.48 -1.46
C ALA A 65 -7.09 -12.88 -2.52
N ILE A 66 -6.98 -11.57 -2.80
CA ILE A 66 -7.71 -10.90 -3.89
C ILE A 66 -7.32 -11.51 -5.24
N TRP A 67 -6.03 -11.75 -5.47
CA TRP A 67 -5.55 -12.38 -6.70
C TRP A 67 -6.06 -13.81 -6.88
N GLN A 68 -6.03 -14.63 -5.83
CA GLN A 68 -6.54 -16.00 -5.85
C GLN A 68 -8.05 -16.03 -6.09
N ASN A 69 -8.80 -15.06 -5.56
CA ASN A 69 -10.25 -14.95 -5.71
C ASN A 69 -10.69 -14.02 -6.85
N ARG A 70 -9.78 -13.63 -7.75
CA ARG A 70 -10.04 -12.65 -8.83
C ARG A 70 -11.23 -13.00 -9.71
N ASP A 71 -11.47 -14.29 -9.96
CA ASP A 71 -12.59 -14.73 -10.81
C ASP A 71 -13.95 -14.57 -10.12
N ARG A 72 -13.99 -14.72 -8.79
CA ARG A 72 -15.18 -14.48 -7.97
C ARG A 72 -15.43 -12.99 -7.76
N LEU A 73 -14.36 -12.21 -7.60
CA LEU A 73 -14.40 -10.76 -7.32
C LEU A 73 -14.37 -9.89 -8.59
N ARG A 74 -14.49 -10.50 -9.77
CA ARG A 74 -14.19 -9.98 -11.11
C ARG A 74 -14.44 -8.48 -11.33
N VAL A 75 -15.65 -8.00 -11.06
CA VAL A 75 -16.04 -6.59 -11.29
C VAL A 75 -15.51 -5.68 -10.19
N VAL A 76 -15.57 -6.13 -8.93
CA VAL A 76 -15.19 -5.35 -7.75
C VAL A 76 -13.67 -5.20 -7.69
N ALA A 77 -12.92 -6.30 -7.78
CA ALA A 77 -11.46 -6.28 -7.69
C ALA A 77 -10.85 -5.36 -8.77
N THR A 78 -11.26 -5.49 -10.03
CA THR A 78 -10.71 -4.67 -11.10
C THR A 78 -11.08 -3.19 -10.93
N LYS A 79 -12.34 -2.88 -10.63
CA LYS A 79 -12.82 -1.49 -10.53
C LYS A 79 -12.24 -0.75 -9.31
N PHE A 80 -12.13 -1.43 -8.18
CA PHE A 80 -11.67 -0.82 -6.93
C PHE A 80 -10.16 -0.94 -6.70
N SER A 81 -9.44 -1.84 -7.38
CA SER A 81 -7.97 -1.98 -7.25
C SER A 81 -7.19 -0.70 -7.60
N TRP A 82 -7.74 0.15 -8.46
CA TRP A 82 -7.15 1.45 -8.79
C TRP A 82 -7.12 2.41 -7.60
N ILE A 83 -8.06 2.32 -6.66
CA ILE A 83 -8.14 3.23 -5.51
C ILE A 83 -6.90 3.12 -4.62
N PRO A 84 -6.59 1.95 -4.01
CA PRO A 84 -5.41 1.84 -3.17
C PRO A 84 -4.13 2.09 -3.98
N PHE A 85 -4.07 1.65 -5.24
CA PHE A 85 -2.93 1.91 -6.11
C PHE A 85 -2.68 3.42 -6.29
N LEU A 86 -3.72 4.20 -6.63
CA LEU A 86 -3.60 5.64 -6.82
C LEU A 86 -3.32 6.37 -5.51
N CYS A 87 -3.97 5.98 -4.40
CA CYS A 87 -3.70 6.56 -3.09
C CYS A 87 -2.23 6.41 -2.72
N TYR A 88 -1.68 5.20 -2.84
CA TYR A 88 -0.27 4.96 -2.61
C TYR A 88 0.63 5.71 -3.61
N PHE A 89 0.28 5.72 -4.90
CA PHE A 89 1.06 6.42 -5.91
C PHE A 89 1.15 7.92 -5.63
N ILE A 90 0.04 8.57 -5.29
CA ILE A 90 -0.01 9.98 -4.91
C ILE A 90 0.80 10.20 -3.63
N LEU A 91 0.70 9.30 -2.65
CA LEU A 91 1.48 9.38 -1.42
C LEU A 91 3.00 9.30 -1.69
N MET A 92 3.43 8.42 -2.60
CA MET A 92 4.84 8.34 -3.01
C MET A 92 5.32 9.62 -3.71
N ILE A 93 4.47 10.23 -4.54
CA ILE A 93 4.77 11.54 -5.15
C ILE A 93 4.90 12.62 -4.07
N TYR A 94 3.96 12.65 -3.13
CA TYR A 94 3.97 13.60 -2.02
C TYR A 94 5.25 13.49 -1.19
N TYR A 95 5.64 12.26 -0.80
CA TYR A 95 6.88 12.03 -0.08
C TYR A 95 8.11 12.43 -0.89
N ARG A 96 8.14 12.16 -2.19
CA ARG A 96 9.23 12.64 -3.05
C ARG A 96 9.33 14.17 -3.05
N CYS A 97 8.21 14.88 -3.17
CA CYS A 97 8.20 16.34 -3.12
C CYS A 97 8.68 16.88 -1.77
N LEU A 98 8.25 16.26 -0.67
CA LEU A 98 8.63 16.68 0.68
C LEU A 98 10.11 16.42 0.96
N LEU A 99 10.62 15.24 0.62
CA LEU A 99 12.02 14.87 0.84
C LEU A 99 12.99 15.67 -0.05
N VAL A 100 12.63 15.95 -1.30
CA VAL A 100 13.46 16.77 -2.20
C VAL A 100 13.53 18.24 -1.76
N GLY A 101 12.49 18.75 -1.09
CA GLY A 101 12.49 20.12 -0.57
C GLY A 101 13.30 20.33 0.73
N GLN A 102 13.84 19.25 1.32
CA GLN A 102 14.60 19.31 2.58
C GLN A 102 16.13 19.15 2.40
N TYR A 103 16.61 18.95 1.17
CA TYR A 103 18.04 18.98 0.79
C TYR A 103 18.33 20.22 -0.06
#